data_AF-A0A3U8XMN8-F1
#
_entry.id   AF-A0A3U8XMN8-F1
#
_cell.length_a   1.000
_cell.length_b   1.000
_cell.length_c   1.000
_cell.angle_alpha   90.00
_cell.angle_beta   90.00
_cell.angle_gamma   90.00
#
_symmetry.space_group_name_H-M   'P 1'
#
loop_
_entity.id
_entity.type
_entity.pdbx_description
1 polymer ?
#
loop_
_entity_poly.entity_id
_entity_poly.type
_entity_poly.pdbx_seq_one_letter_code
_entity_poly.pdbx_strand_id
1 'polypeptide(L)'
;MLMLRQVPPFLFFTGKGGVGKTSLACATAIHLTASGKRVLLVSTDPASNVAQVFEQTIGHQITPIAAVNGLAALEVDPSAAAAAYREHIVGPVRGILPDDIVAGIEEQLSGACTTEIAAFDEFTALLTNQQLRNEYDHIVFDTAPTGHTLRMLQLPGAWSGYLDNSQHGTSCLGPLAGLEKQRSQYRAAVDALANAELTRMVLVARAQTATLKEVSRTYDELAAIGLTQQYLVINGLLPEQETARDKLAQALYQREQQALQHLPDNLRALPCDRLPLKPFNMVGLAALRGLLDDSSTGFPAEVGDISPVDLPSLSSLIDGFASQGHGLIMLMGKGGVGKTTLAAAIAVELARRGYPVHLSTSDPAAHLTDTLDGSFDGLSVSRIDPQAETERYRQQVMAEQGKNLDEQGRAVLEEDLRSPCTEEIAVFQAFSRIIQEAGKQFVVMDTAPTGHTLLLLDATGAYHREIARLAGEHGQPVLTPMMRLQDSDQTKVLIATLAETTPVLEAAHLQDDLRRAGIEPWGWVINNSLINTPTTSPLLRQRAERERSQIDAVCTHHARRCALVPLQAEEPVGVERLLQLSTTGK
;
A
#
# COMPACT_ATOMS: atom_id res chain seq x y z
N MET A 1 9.55 -4.52 -26.51
CA MET A 1 9.19 -3.57 -25.44
C MET A 1 10.29 -2.52 -25.27
N LEU A 2 9.92 -1.25 -25.08
CA LEU A 2 10.81 -0.10 -24.89
C LEU A 2 11.59 -0.19 -23.58
N MET A 3 10.96 -0.62 -22.49
CA MET A 3 11.59 -0.74 -21.16
C MET A 3 12.78 -1.72 -21.14
N LEU A 4 12.81 -2.68 -22.07
CA LEU A 4 13.84 -3.74 -22.18
C LEU A 4 14.99 -3.36 -23.12
N ARG A 5 14.96 -2.18 -23.76
CA ARG A 5 16.04 -1.73 -24.65
C ARG A 5 17.15 -1.07 -23.82
N GLN A 6 18.40 -1.53 -23.98
CA GLN A 6 19.57 -0.97 -23.29
C GLN A 6 19.32 -0.79 -21.79
N VAL A 7 18.98 -1.88 -21.11
CA VAL A 7 18.69 -1.86 -19.67
C VAL A 7 19.98 -1.50 -18.91
N PRO A 8 19.96 -0.52 -18.00
CA PRO A 8 21.13 -0.17 -17.19
C PRO A 8 21.34 -1.20 -16.05
N PRO A 9 22.40 -1.07 -15.23
CA PRO A 9 22.63 -1.95 -14.09
C PRO A 9 21.46 -2.06 -13.10
N PHE A 10 20.71 -0.98 -12.85
CA PHE A 10 19.59 -0.97 -11.91
C PHE A 10 18.26 -0.71 -12.61
N LEU A 11 17.27 -1.56 -12.35
CA LEU A 11 15.92 -1.41 -12.87
C LEU A 11 14.91 -1.47 -11.72
N PHE A 12 14.09 -0.43 -11.57
CA PHE A 12 13.09 -0.34 -10.50
C PHE A 12 11.68 -0.39 -11.09
N PHE A 13 10.80 -1.20 -10.47
CA PHE A 13 9.38 -1.21 -10.79
C PHE A 13 8.61 -0.54 -9.66
N THR A 14 7.90 0.54 -9.95
CA THR A 14 7.10 1.28 -8.98
C THR A 14 5.70 1.56 -9.52
N GLY A 15 4.74 1.77 -8.63
CA GLY A 15 3.31 1.86 -8.94
C GLY A 15 2.44 1.41 -7.79
N LYS A 16 1.13 1.63 -7.92
CA LYS A 16 0.13 1.26 -6.90
C LYS A 16 0.13 -0.26 -6.61
N GLY A 17 -0.43 -0.68 -5.48
CA GLY A 17 -0.67 -2.11 -5.22
C GLY A 17 -1.51 -2.76 -6.34
N GLY A 18 -1.23 -4.03 -6.66
CA GLY A 18 -2.02 -4.81 -7.63
C GLY A 18 -1.85 -4.46 -9.12
N VAL A 19 -1.04 -3.46 -9.50
CA VAL A 19 -0.84 -3.09 -10.93
C VAL A 19 0.04 -4.07 -11.71
N GLY A 20 0.70 -5.02 -11.04
CA GLY A 20 1.55 -6.06 -11.64
C GLY A 20 3.06 -5.81 -11.57
N LYS A 21 3.55 -5.01 -10.60
CA LYS A 21 4.99 -4.71 -10.41
C LYS A 21 5.84 -5.97 -10.27
N THR A 22 5.53 -6.82 -9.30
CA THR A 22 6.24 -8.08 -9.04
C THR A 22 6.25 -8.98 -10.26
N SER A 23 5.11 -9.14 -10.93
CA SER A 23 5.01 -9.96 -12.14
C SER A 23 5.89 -9.43 -13.27
N LEU A 24 5.93 -8.11 -13.47
CA LEU A 24 6.79 -7.47 -14.47
C LEU A 24 8.27 -7.54 -14.09
N ALA A 25 8.62 -7.37 -12.81
CA ALA A 25 9.97 -7.50 -12.31
C ALA A 25 10.49 -8.94 -12.54
N CYS A 26 9.72 -9.96 -12.13
CA CYS A 26 10.05 -11.36 -12.34
C CYS A 26 10.15 -11.71 -13.83
N ALA A 27 9.18 -11.31 -14.65
CA ALA A 27 9.19 -11.58 -16.09
C ALA A 27 10.38 -10.89 -16.79
N THR A 28 10.71 -9.66 -16.39
CA THR A 28 11.88 -8.93 -16.90
C THR A 28 13.18 -9.63 -16.51
N ALA A 29 13.30 -10.10 -15.26
CA ALA A 29 14.47 -10.83 -14.81
C ALA A 29 14.67 -12.15 -15.60
N ILE A 30 13.58 -12.87 -15.89
CA ILE A 30 13.61 -14.07 -16.75
C ILE A 30 14.00 -13.73 -18.19
N HIS A 31 13.47 -12.64 -18.74
CA HIS A 31 13.80 -12.21 -20.10
C HIS A 31 15.28 -11.83 -20.25
N LEU A 32 15.83 -11.10 -19.28
CA LEU A 32 17.24 -10.72 -19.25
C LEU A 32 18.16 -11.94 -19.11
N THR A 33 17.82 -12.89 -18.24
CA THR A 33 18.59 -14.14 -18.09
C THR A 33 18.51 -15.03 -19.33
N ALA A 34 17.36 -15.09 -20.00
CA ALA A 34 17.23 -15.76 -21.31
C ALA A 34 18.14 -15.14 -22.39
N SER A 35 18.52 -13.86 -22.23
CA SER A 35 19.49 -13.16 -23.09
C SER A 35 20.95 -13.34 -22.63
N GLY A 36 21.21 -14.28 -21.72
CA GLY A 36 22.56 -14.60 -21.22
C GLY A 36 23.08 -13.68 -20.13
N LYS A 37 22.23 -12.84 -19.52
CA LYS A 37 22.61 -11.94 -18.43
C LYS A 37 22.56 -12.62 -17.07
N ARG A 38 23.41 -12.19 -16.15
CA ARG A 38 23.32 -12.52 -14.72
C ARG A 38 22.45 -11.48 -14.04
N VAL A 39 21.38 -11.92 -13.38
CA VAL A 39 20.38 -11.01 -12.81
C VAL A 39 20.15 -11.31 -11.33
N LEU A 40 20.11 -10.26 -10.52
CA LEU A 40 19.64 -10.32 -9.14
C LEU A 40 18.27 -9.65 -9.05
N LEU A 41 17.25 -10.40 -8.65
CA LEU A 41 15.92 -9.88 -8.34
C LEU A 41 15.82 -9.55 -6.84
N VAL A 42 15.53 -8.30 -6.51
CA VAL A 42 15.39 -7.84 -5.13
C VAL A 42 13.94 -7.48 -4.88
N SER A 43 13.30 -8.14 -3.93
CA SER A 43 11.99 -7.73 -3.42
C SER A 43 12.15 -6.87 -2.18
N THR A 44 11.46 -5.73 -2.17
CA THR A 44 11.39 -4.81 -1.01
C THR A 44 9.95 -4.60 -0.55
N ASP A 45 8.98 -5.30 -1.15
CA ASP A 45 7.61 -5.30 -0.64
C ASP A 45 7.55 -6.19 0.62
N PRO A 46 7.10 -5.67 1.78
CA PRO A 46 6.95 -6.46 3.01
C PRO A 46 5.97 -7.62 2.87
N ALA A 47 5.09 -7.59 1.86
CA ALA A 47 4.24 -8.72 1.49
C ALA A 47 4.67 -9.34 0.15
N SER A 48 5.98 -9.43 -0.09
CA SER A 48 6.57 -10.06 -1.27
C SER A 48 5.91 -11.40 -1.57
N ASN A 49 5.62 -11.63 -2.84
CA ASN A 49 5.17 -12.93 -3.36
C ASN A 49 6.21 -13.55 -4.30
N VAL A 50 7.43 -13.02 -4.35
CA VAL A 50 8.49 -13.52 -5.26
C VAL A 50 8.79 -14.99 -4.99
N ALA A 51 8.89 -15.39 -3.72
CA ALA A 51 9.04 -16.79 -3.33
C ALA A 51 7.95 -17.71 -3.90
N GLN A 52 6.70 -17.26 -3.85
CA GLN A 52 5.57 -18.03 -4.38
C GLN A 52 5.57 -18.07 -5.91
N VAL A 53 5.89 -16.95 -6.55
CA VAL A 53 5.94 -16.82 -8.01
C VAL A 53 6.96 -17.79 -8.62
N PHE A 54 8.09 -18.04 -7.93
CA PHE A 54 9.11 -19.01 -8.31
C PHE A 54 8.96 -20.39 -7.67
N GLU A 55 7.93 -20.60 -6.84
CA GLU A 55 7.70 -21.83 -6.08
C GLU A 55 8.93 -22.29 -5.27
N GLN A 56 9.68 -21.32 -4.71
CA GLN A 56 10.92 -21.54 -4.00
C GLN A 56 11.02 -20.60 -2.80
N THR A 57 11.51 -21.10 -1.66
CA THR A 57 11.80 -20.22 -0.51
C THR A 57 12.92 -19.23 -0.86
N ILE A 58 12.65 -17.96 -0.65
CA ILE A 58 13.60 -16.85 -0.79
C ILE A 58 13.53 -16.06 0.52
N GLY A 59 14.65 -15.49 0.96
CA GLY A 59 14.70 -14.69 2.18
C GLY A 59 15.80 -13.65 2.09
N HIS A 60 16.31 -13.24 3.25
CA HIS A 60 17.34 -12.21 3.41
C HIS A 60 18.73 -12.56 2.86
N GLN A 61 18.90 -13.74 2.25
CA GLN A 61 20.15 -14.16 1.61
C GLN A 61 19.94 -14.31 0.11
N ILE A 62 20.94 -13.86 -0.67
CA ILE A 62 20.93 -14.02 -2.12
C ILE A 62 20.89 -15.51 -2.46
N THR A 63 19.77 -15.93 -3.04
CA THR A 63 19.47 -17.34 -3.30
C THR A 63 19.30 -17.55 -4.81
N PRO A 64 20.05 -18.45 -5.44
CA PRO A 64 19.84 -18.81 -6.85
C PRO A 64 18.43 -19.37 -7.07
N ILE A 65 17.76 -18.93 -8.14
CA ILE A 65 16.46 -19.48 -8.53
C ILE A 65 16.69 -20.76 -9.33
N ALA A 66 16.35 -21.91 -8.76
CA ALA A 66 16.66 -23.22 -9.33
C ALA A 66 16.06 -23.42 -10.73
N ALA A 67 14.89 -22.84 -10.98
CA ALA A 67 14.17 -22.96 -12.25
C ALA A 67 14.75 -22.07 -13.38
N VAL A 68 15.64 -21.11 -13.06
CA VAL A 68 16.14 -20.10 -14.00
C VAL A 68 17.64 -19.88 -13.82
N ASN A 69 18.43 -20.50 -14.69
CA ASN A 69 19.89 -20.32 -14.68
C ASN A 69 20.27 -18.85 -14.88
N GLY A 70 21.19 -18.35 -14.04
CA GLY A 70 21.66 -16.97 -14.08
C GLY A 70 20.77 -15.97 -13.32
N LEU A 71 19.67 -16.44 -12.69
CA LEU A 71 18.82 -15.63 -11.82
C LEU A 71 19.10 -15.97 -10.35
N ALA A 72 19.32 -14.95 -9.54
CA ALA A 72 19.25 -15.04 -8.09
C ALA A 72 18.19 -14.08 -7.55
N ALA A 73 17.69 -14.34 -6.35
CA ALA A 73 16.72 -13.48 -5.69
C ALA A 73 17.09 -13.20 -4.23
N LEU A 74 16.64 -12.05 -3.74
CA LEU A 74 16.79 -11.57 -2.38
C LEU A 74 15.47 -10.93 -1.94
N GLU A 75 14.98 -11.26 -0.75
CA GLU A 75 13.87 -10.54 -0.13
C GLU A 75 14.39 -9.72 1.05
N VAL A 76 14.19 -8.40 0.98
CA VAL A 76 14.47 -7.48 2.08
C VAL A 76 13.26 -7.51 3.00
N ASP A 77 13.44 -8.06 4.20
CA ASP A 77 12.43 -8.02 5.27
C ASP A 77 12.66 -6.78 6.14
N PRO A 78 11.78 -5.75 6.06
CA PRO A 78 11.92 -4.54 6.86
C PRO A 78 11.93 -4.80 8.37
N SER A 79 11.16 -5.80 8.83
CA SER A 79 11.08 -6.13 10.27
C SER A 79 12.37 -6.77 10.76
N ALA A 80 12.95 -7.67 9.96
CA ALA A 80 14.26 -8.25 10.26
C ALA A 80 15.36 -7.20 10.20
N ALA A 81 15.33 -6.29 9.22
CA ALA A 81 16.26 -5.17 9.13
C ALA A 81 16.16 -4.26 10.37
N ALA A 82 14.93 -3.90 10.79
CA ALA A 82 14.69 -3.11 11.99
C ALA A 82 15.22 -3.81 13.25
N ALA A 83 15.00 -5.12 13.37
CA ALA A 83 15.50 -5.90 14.49
C ALA A 83 17.04 -5.96 14.52
N ALA A 84 17.69 -6.14 13.36
CA ALA A 84 19.14 -6.12 13.25
C ALA A 84 19.72 -4.73 13.56
N TYR A 85 19.07 -3.66 13.08
CA TYR A 85 19.44 -2.28 13.38
C TYR A 85 19.33 -1.97 14.88
N ARG A 86 18.21 -2.34 15.50
CA ARG A 86 17.99 -2.21 16.95
C ARG A 86 19.04 -2.98 17.74
N GLU A 87 19.34 -4.22 17.36
CA GLU A 87 20.38 -5.02 18.03
C GLU A 87 21.77 -4.42 17.86
N HIS A 88 22.07 -3.80 16.71
CA HIS A 88 23.34 -3.11 16.49
C HIS A 88 23.54 -1.92 17.45
N ILE A 89 22.47 -1.21 17.78
CA ILE A 89 22.49 -0.07 18.72
C ILE A 89 22.45 -0.53 20.17
N VAL A 90 21.57 -1.48 20.49
CA VAL A 90 21.28 -1.89 21.86
C VAL A 90 22.27 -2.94 22.38
N GLY A 91 22.72 -3.85 21.53
CA GLY A 91 23.65 -4.92 21.89
C GLY A 91 24.91 -4.42 22.63
N PRO A 92 25.59 -3.36 22.15
CA PRO A 92 26.77 -2.80 22.83
C PRO A 92 26.50 -2.21 24.21
N VAL A 93 25.28 -1.75 24.50
CA VAL A 93 24.92 -1.13 25.79
C VAL A 93 24.23 -2.09 26.76
N ARG A 94 23.80 -3.27 26.28
CA ARG A 94 23.16 -4.32 27.07
C ARG A 94 24.14 -4.85 28.13
N GLY A 95 23.75 -4.77 29.41
CA GLY A 95 24.61 -5.13 30.54
C GLY A 95 25.61 -4.05 30.98
N ILE A 96 25.64 -2.89 30.30
CA ILE A 96 26.39 -1.70 30.73
C ILE A 96 25.44 -0.67 31.34
N LEU A 97 24.30 -0.43 30.69
CA LEU A 97 23.24 0.44 31.19
C LEU A 97 22.21 -0.35 32.02
N PRO A 98 21.51 0.30 32.96
CA PRO A 98 20.35 -0.28 33.65
C PRO A 98 19.29 -0.81 32.68
N ASP A 99 18.65 -1.93 33.04
CA ASP A 99 17.70 -2.65 32.19
C ASP A 99 16.48 -1.79 31.80
N ASP A 100 16.04 -0.88 32.66
CA ASP A 100 14.95 0.06 32.40
C ASP A 100 15.30 1.10 31.33
N ILE A 101 16.56 1.55 31.31
CA ILE A 101 17.06 2.46 30.26
C ILE A 101 17.20 1.71 28.93
N VAL A 102 17.73 0.49 28.96
CA VAL A 102 17.86 -0.37 27.77
C VAL A 102 16.47 -0.66 27.16
N ALA A 103 15.49 -1.00 27.99
CA ALA A 103 14.11 -1.22 27.55
C ALA A 103 13.50 0.06 26.94
N GLY A 104 13.79 1.23 27.50
CA GLY A 104 13.37 2.51 26.93
C GLY A 104 13.95 2.78 25.54
N ILE A 105 15.23 2.47 25.32
CA ILE A 105 15.89 2.60 24.02
C ILE A 105 15.33 1.57 23.02
N GLU A 106 15.13 0.32 23.43
CA GLU A 106 14.52 -0.71 22.58
C GLU A 106 13.12 -0.31 22.11
N GLU A 107 12.30 0.26 23.00
CA GLU A 107 10.96 0.75 22.67
C GLU A 107 11.00 1.90 21.65
N GLN A 108 11.89 2.88 21.84
CA GLN A 108 12.05 3.99 20.89
C GLN A 108 12.48 3.52 19.48
N LEU A 109 13.28 2.46 19.41
CA LEU A 109 13.73 1.85 18.16
C LEU A 109 12.75 0.81 17.58
N SER A 110 11.63 0.56 18.25
CA SER A 110 10.60 -0.38 17.78
C SER A 110 9.53 0.28 16.92
N GLY A 111 9.58 1.61 16.79
CA GLY A 111 8.65 2.37 15.98
C GLY A 111 8.83 2.17 14.48
N ALA A 112 7.76 2.45 13.75
CA ALA A 112 7.69 2.44 12.30
C ALA A 112 8.83 3.17 11.59
N CYS A 113 9.21 4.37 12.06
CA CYS A 113 10.28 5.15 11.48
C CYS A 113 11.61 4.36 11.45
N THR A 114 11.88 3.54 12.47
CA THR A 114 13.08 2.70 12.52
C THR A 114 13.03 1.59 11.48
N THR A 115 11.86 0.99 11.27
CA THR A 115 11.65 -0.01 10.21
C THR A 115 11.87 0.57 8.82
N GLU A 116 11.40 1.80 8.58
CA GLU A 116 11.62 2.48 7.29
C GLU A 116 13.11 2.79 7.07
N ILE A 117 13.81 3.29 8.09
CA ILE A 117 15.25 3.59 8.02
C ILE A 117 16.05 2.31 7.77
N ALA A 118 15.76 1.25 8.50
CA ALA A 118 16.49 -0.01 8.36
C ALA A 118 16.30 -0.65 6.97
N ALA A 119 15.07 -0.61 6.43
CA ALA A 119 14.82 -1.04 5.05
C ALA A 119 15.57 -0.18 4.03
N PHE A 120 15.72 1.12 4.29
CA PHE A 120 16.47 2.03 3.43
C PHE A 120 17.99 1.82 3.50
N ASP A 121 18.52 1.43 4.66
CA ASP A 121 19.93 1.06 4.84
C ASP A 121 20.29 -0.17 3.98
N GLU A 122 19.45 -1.21 4.01
CA GLU A 122 19.61 -2.40 3.15
C GLU A 122 19.58 -2.02 1.65
N PHE A 123 18.63 -1.16 1.28
CA PHE A 123 18.50 -0.66 -0.08
C PHE A 123 19.75 0.12 -0.54
N THR A 124 20.26 1.01 0.32
CA THR A 124 21.46 1.81 0.10
C THR A 124 22.70 0.92 -0.04
N ALA A 125 22.79 -0.13 0.78
CA ALA A 125 23.87 -1.11 0.70
C ALA A 125 23.87 -1.81 -0.67
N LEU A 126 22.71 -2.21 -1.20
CA LEU A 126 22.59 -2.86 -2.51
C LEU A 126 23.01 -1.92 -3.67
N LEU A 127 22.61 -0.66 -3.62
CA LEU A 127 22.96 0.33 -4.65
C LEU A 127 24.44 0.71 -4.66
N THR A 128 25.07 0.77 -3.48
CA THR A 128 26.46 1.22 -3.34
C THR A 128 27.47 0.08 -3.43
N ASN A 129 27.03 -1.18 -3.37
CA ASN A 129 27.91 -2.35 -3.42
C ASN A 129 28.48 -2.60 -4.83
N GLN A 130 29.76 -2.25 -5.00
CA GLN A 130 30.48 -2.47 -6.26
C GLN A 130 30.70 -3.94 -6.60
N GLN A 131 30.83 -4.81 -5.60
CA GLN A 131 31.03 -6.23 -5.82
C GLN A 131 29.78 -6.87 -6.45
N LEU A 132 28.59 -6.55 -5.91
CA LEU A 132 27.32 -7.00 -6.50
C LEU A 132 27.17 -6.53 -7.95
N ARG A 133 27.57 -5.29 -8.26
CA ARG A 133 27.56 -4.76 -9.64
C ARG A 133 28.53 -5.46 -10.60
N ASN A 134 29.56 -6.13 -10.08
CA ASN A 134 30.47 -6.93 -10.91
C ASN A 134 29.97 -8.38 -11.08
N GLU A 135 29.25 -8.88 -10.08
CA GLU A 135 28.68 -10.24 -10.06
C GLU A 135 27.40 -10.35 -10.90
N TYR A 136 26.60 -9.30 -10.98
CA TYR A 136 25.35 -9.26 -11.74
C TYR A 136 25.39 -8.15 -12.79
N ASP A 137 24.88 -8.45 -13.99
CA ASP A 137 24.79 -7.48 -15.07
C ASP A 137 23.62 -6.52 -14.84
N HIS A 138 22.55 -7.01 -14.20
CA HIS A 138 21.38 -6.23 -13.81
C HIS A 138 20.88 -6.62 -12.41
N ILE A 139 20.48 -5.62 -11.62
CA ILE A 139 19.74 -5.78 -10.37
C ILE A 139 18.35 -5.17 -10.58
N VAL A 140 17.32 -6.01 -10.47
CA VAL A 140 15.92 -5.66 -10.70
C VAL A 140 15.23 -5.56 -9.35
N PHE A 141 14.65 -4.41 -9.04
CA PHE A 141 13.96 -4.14 -7.79
C PHE A 141 12.44 -4.15 -7.98
N ASP A 142 11.77 -5.04 -7.26
CA ASP A 142 10.33 -4.97 -7.02
C ASP A 142 10.08 -4.11 -5.79
N THR A 143 9.59 -2.88 -6.01
CA THR A 143 9.47 -1.87 -4.95
C THR A 143 8.09 -1.86 -4.30
N ALA A 144 8.05 -1.47 -3.03
CA ALA A 144 6.83 -1.10 -2.33
C ALA A 144 6.07 0.05 -3.06
N PRO A 145 4.79 0.30 -2.74
CA PRO A 145 3.99 1.33 -3.41
C PRO A 145 4.65 2.71 -3.40
N THR A 146 4.39 3.49 -4.46
CA THR A 146 4.99 4.80 -4.81
C THR A 146 5.24 5.74 -3.63
N GLY A 147 4.24 5.95 -2.77
CA GLY A 147 4.36 6.86 -1.62
C GLY A 147 5.38 6.45 -0.55
N HIS A 148 5.62 5.14 -0.36
CA HIS A 148 6.61 4.66 0.62
C HIS A 148 8.03 4.84 0.07
N THR A 149 8.28 4.41 -1.17
CA THR A 149 9.58 4.56 -1.85
C THR A 149 9.99 6.03 -1.96
N LEU A 150 9.06 6.93 -2.28
CA LEU A 150 9.33 8.37 -2.37
C LEU A 150 9.64 9.01 -1.01
N ARG A 151 8.91 8.65 0.05
CA ARG A 151 9.23 9.07 1.42
C ARG A 151 10.63 8.59 1.83
N MET A 152 10.94 7.31 1.57
CA MET A 152 12.26 6.74 1.83
C MET A 152 13.38 7.51 1.12
N LEU A 153 13.16 7.96 -0.12
CA LEU A 153 14.13 8.77 -0.89
C LEU A 153 14.24 10.22 -0.41
N GLN A 154 13.21 10.77 0.24
CA GLN A 154 13.20 12.12 0.81
C GLN A 154 13.80 12.18 2.22
N LEU A 155 13.79 11.07 2.97
CA LEU A 155 14.34 11.00 4.33
C LEU A 155 15.80 11.47 4.42
N PRO A 156 16.74 11.09 3.53
CA PRO A 156 18.11 11.62 3.59
C PRO A 156 18.20 13.14 3.45
N GLY A 157 17.33 13.76 2.64
CA GLY A 157 17.29 15.21 2.45
C GLY A 157 16.73 15.95 3.67
N ALA A 158 15.67 15.41 4.30
CA ALA A 158 15.12 15.94 5.54
C ALA A 158 16.14 15.88 6.69
N TRP A 159 16.93 14.81 6.75
CA TRP A 159 17.98 14.64 7.75
C TRP A 159 19.22 15.48 7.44
N SER A 160 19.54 15.74 6.16
CA SER A 160 20.62 16.66 5.78
C SER A 160 20.36 18.06 6.32
N GLY A 161 19.14 18.59 6.11
CA GLY A 161 18.73 19.89 6.65
C GLY A 161 18.68 19.93 8.19
N TYR A 162 18.25 18.83 8.83
CA TYR A 162 18.26 18.69 10.28
C TYR A 162 19.70 18.63 10.84
N LEU A 163 20.60 17.88 10.21
CA LEU A 163 22.00 17.71 10.61
C LEU A 163 22.85 18.95 10.35
N ASP A 164 22.59 19.68 9.26
CA ASP A 164 23.28 20.94 8.93
C ASP A 164 22.92 22.05 9.94
N ASN A 165 21.71 22.02 10.52
CA ASN A 165 21.23 23.01 11.50
C ASN A 165 21.45 22.60 12.97
N SER A 166 21.65 21.31 13.28
CA SER A 166 21.73 20.80 14.66
C SER A 166 23.12 20.82 15.30
N GLN A 167 24.04 21.68 14.83
CA GLN A 167 25.35 21.86 15.46
C GLN A 167 25.30 22.28 16.96
N HIS A 168 24.13 22.64 17.50
CA HIS A 168 23.99 23.26 18.82
C HIS A 168 22.92 22.63 19.74
N GLY A 169 22.33 21.48 19.43
CA GLY A 169 21.23 20.90 20.23
C GLY A 169 21.41 19.43 20.60
N THR A 170 21.35 19.10 21.89
CA THR A 170 21.14 17.73 22.39
C THR A 170 19.73 17.28 22.04
N SER A 171 19.56 16.69 20.86
CA SER A 171 18.33 16.02 20.45
C SER A 171 18.30 14.57 20.96
N CYS A 172 17.09 14.00 21.02
CA CYS A 172 16.75 12.66 21.49
C CYS A 172 17.40 11.49 20.71
N LEU A 173 18.25 11.80 19.73
CA LEU A 173 18.96 10.84 18.89
C LEU A 173 20.45 10.92 19.24
N GLY A 174 21.01 9.81 19.69
CA GLY A 174 22.34 9.69 20.30
C GLY A 174 23.56 10.07 19.41
N PRO A 175 24.75 9.49 19.66
CA PRO A 175 26.03 10.06 19.19
C PRO A 175 26.12 10.24 17.66
N LEU A 176 26.21 11.50 17.23
CA LEU A 176 26.24 11.97 15.83
C LEU A 176 27.38 11.40 14.95
N ALA A 177 28.42 10.81 15.53
CA ALA A 177 29.62 10.35 14.81
C ALA A 177 29.40 9.12 13.89
N GLY A 178 28.37 8.31 14.15
CA GLY A 178 28.00 7.18 13.27
C GLY A 178 27.30 7.59 11.98
N LEU A 179 26.67 8.77 11.99
CA LEU A 179 25.79 9.26 10.93
C LEU A 179 26.56 9.85 9.72
N GLU A 180 27.82 10.26 9.87
CA GLU A 180 28.60 10.82 8.76
C GLU A 180 28.94 9.80 7.66
N LYS A 181 29.29 8.57 8.05
CA LYS A 181 29.57 7.48 7.11
C LYS A 181 28.28 7.08 6.38
N GLN A 182 27.17 6.99 7.11
CA GLN A 182 25.84 6.76 6.54
C GLN A 182 25.44 7.89 5.58
N ARG A 183 25.70 9.16 5.90
CA ARG A 183 25.44 10.30 5.01
C ARG A 183 26.11 10.16 3.64
N SER A 184 27.38 9.74 3.62
CA SER A 184 28.11 9.54 2.36
C SER A 184 27.54 8.41 1.51
N GLN A 185 27.08 7.32 2.15
CA GLN A 185 26.46 6.19 1.49
C GLN A 185 25.10 6.55 0.92
N TYR A 186 24.27 7.25 1.70
CA TYR A 186 22.96 7.72 1.25
C TYR A 186 23.05 8.67 0.06
N ARG A 187 24.00 9.61 0.10
CA ARG A 187 24.26 10.49 -1.04
C ARG A 187 24.68 9.68 -2.27
N ALA A 188 25.59 8.73 -2.11
CA ALA A 188 26.01 7.86 -3.21
C ALA A 188 24.85 7.02 -3.80
N ALA A 189 23.90 6.57 -2.96
CA ALA A 189 22.71 5.88 -3.43
C ALA A 189 21.76 6.80 -4.20
N VAL A 190 21.50 8.01 -3.70
CA VAL A 190 20.69 9.02 -4.41
C VAL A 190 21.35 9.41 -5.74
N ASP A 191 22.67 9.63 -5.75
CA ASP A 191 23.43 9.93 -6.96
C ASP A 191 23.35 8.75 -7.97
N ALA A 192 23.40 7.50 -7.49
CA ALA A 192 23.24 6.32 -8.34
C ALA A 192 21.82 6.22 -8.93
N LEU A 193 20.79 6.55 -8.15
CA LEU A 193 19.39 6.57 -8.62
C LEU A 193 19.12 7.68 -9.64
N ALA A 194 19.71 8.85 -9.44
CA ALA A 194 19.59 9.99 -10.36
C ALA A 194 20.43 9.79 -11.65
N ASN A 195 21.40 8.89 -11.64
CA ASN A 195 22.24 8.61 -12.79
C ASN A 195 21.53 7.73 -13.84
N ALA A 196 21.21 8.33 -14.98
CA ALA A 196 20.59 7.70 -16.14
C ALA A 196 21.32 6.47 -16.72
N GLU A 197 22.65 6.42 -16.57
CA GLU A 197 23.46 5.29 -17.05
C GLU A 197 23.41 4.11 -16.08
N LEU A 198 23.08 4.37 -14.82
CA LEU A 198 23.01 3.36 -13.77
C LEU A 198 21.60 2.88 -13.50
N THR A 199 20.61 3.77 -13.59
CA THR A 199 19.26 3.51 -13.08
C THR A 199 18.17 3.84 -14.10
N ARG A 200 17.20 2.94 -14.21
CA ARG A 200 15.93 3.16 -14.90
C ARG A 200 14.75 2.93 -13.98
N MET A 201 13.81 3.86 -13.99
CA MET A 201 12.54 3.77 -13.26
C MET A 201 11.43 3.32 -14.21
N VAL A 202 10.70 2.27 -13.86
CA VAL A 202 9.53 1.76 -14.59
C VAL A 202 8.27 2.00 -13.76
N LEU A 203 7.48 2.97 -14.20
CA LEU A 203 6.16 3.30 -13.66
C LEU A 203 5.14 2.32 -14.23
N VAL A 204 4.54 1.50 -13.36
CA VAL A 204 3.53 0.52 -13.74
C VAL A 204 2.14 1.06 -13.39
N ALA A 205 1.25 1.07 -14.38
CA ALA A 205 -0.12 1.54 -14.25
C ALA A 205 -1.12 0.55 -14.88
N ARG A 206 -2.39 0.71 -14.53
CA ARG A 206 -3.55 0.17 -15.25
C ARG A 206 -4.19 1.33 -16.03
N ALA A 207 -4.90 1.05 -17.11
CA ALA A 207 -5.66 2.07 -17.85
C ALA A 207 -6.93 2.50 -17.10
N GLN A 208 -6.73 3.17 -15.97
CA GLN A 208 -7.77 3.69 -15.08
C GLN A 208 -7.38 5.08 -14.65
N THR A 209 -8.31 6.03 -14.68
CA THR A 209 -8.04 7.45 -14.40
C THR A 209 -7.35 7.66 -13.06
N ALA A 210 -7.84 7.03 -11.98
CA ALA A 210 -7.24 7.15 -10.65
C ALA A 210 -5.79 6.64 -10.62
N THR A 211 -5.52 5.50 -11.28
CA THR A 211 -4.17 4.91 -11.34
C THR A 211 -3.22 5.77 -12.17
N LEU A 212 -3.71 6.37 -13.27
CA LEU A 212 -2.91 7.25 -14.11
C LEU A 212 -2.60 8.60 -13.42
N LYS A 213 -3.54 9.17 -12.68
CA LYS A 213 -3.30 10.38 -11.86
C LYS A 213 -2.23 10.12 -10.79
N GLU A 214 -2.30 9.00 -10.09
CA GLU A 214 -1.32 8.61 -9.07
C GLU A 214 0.09 8.45 -9.67
N VAL A 215 0.18 7.79 -10.83
CA VAL A 215 1.45 7.61 -11.53
C VAL A 215 1.99 8.94 -12.08
N SER A 216 1.11 9.85 -12.52
CA SER A 216 1.48 11.21 -12.93
C SER A 216 2.08 12.00 -11.78
N ARG A 217 1.48 11.96 -10.58
CA ARG A 217 2.05 12.57 -9.38
C ARG A 217 3.39 11.94 -9.00
N THR A 218 3.48 10.61 -9.03
CA THR A 218 4.73 9.87 -8.74
C THR A 218 5.84 10.29 -9.70
N TYR A 219 5.53 10.46 -10.99
CA TYR A 219 6.47 10.91 -12.00
C TYR A 219 7.08 12.27 -11.62
N ASP A 220 6.23 13.25 -11.26
CA ASP A 220 6.67 14.60 -10.90
C ASP A 220 7.54 14.58 -9.63
N GLU A 221 7.13 13.81 -8.62
CA GLU A 221 7.88 13.67 -7.36
C GLU A 221 9.26 13.02 -7.57
N LEU A 222 9.34 11.95 -8.37
CA LEU A 222 10.63 11.31 -8.71
C LEU A 222 11.51 12.23 -9.58
N ALA A 223 10.91 12.96 -10.52
CA ALA A 223 11.63 13.91 -11.37
C ALA A 223 12.23 15.06 -10.55
N ALA A 224 11.50 15.54 -9.52
CA ALA A 224 11.99 16.58 -8.61
C ALA A 224 13.22 16.13 -7.79
N ILE A 225 13.36 14.83 -7.54
CA ILE A 225 14.52 14.23 -6.85
C ILE A 225 15.69 13.94 -7.83
N GLY A 226 15.49 14.15 -9.14
CA GLY A 226 16.50 13.96 -10.18
C GLY A 226 16.39 12.64 -10.95
N LEU A 227 15.41 11.78 -10.64
CA LEU A 227 15.18 10.53 -11.33
C LEU A 227 14.41 10.77 -12.63
N THR A 228 15.12 11.20 -13.66
CA THR A 228 14.52 11.65 -14.93
C THR A 228 14.35 10.54 -15.98
N GLN A 229 15.05 9.40 -15.83
CA GLN A 229 14.94 8.25 -16.74
C GLN A 229 13.76 7.33 -16.37
N GLN A 230 12.56 7.80 -16.67
CA GLN A 230 11.32 7.10 -16.35
C GLN A 230 10.69 6.47 -17.60
N TYR A 231 10.08 5.29 -17.43
CA TYR A 231 9.36 4.53 -18.45
C TYR A 231 7.95 4.22 -17.93
N LEU A 232 6.97 4.20 -18.82
CA LEU A 232 5.59 3.86 -18.47
C LEU A 232 5.22 2.48 -19.01
N VAL A 233 4.65 1.63 -18.15
CA VAL A 233 4.04 0.36 -18.56
C VAL A 233 2.57 0.40 -18.19
N ILE A 234 1.70 0.41 -19.20
CA ILE A 234 0.28 0.20 -19.00
C ILE A 234 0.01 -1.30 -19.07
N ASN A 235 -0.20 -1.91 -17.90
CA ASN A 235 -0.34 -3.35 -17.76
C ASN A 235 -1.80 -3.82 -17.91
N GLY A 236 -1.94 -4.97 -18.56
CA GLY A 236 -3.15 -5.78 -18.73
C GLY A 236 -4.36 -5.06 -19.30
N LEU A 237 -4.19 -4.43 -20.46
CA LEU A 237 -5.25 -3.87 -21.30
C LEU A 237 -6.13 -4.97 -21.88
N LEU A 238 -7.44 -4.75 -21.89
CA LEU A 238 -8.36 -5.66 -22.55
C LEU A 238 -8.12 -5.65 -24.07
N PRO A 239 -7.84 -6.80 -24.72
CA PRO A 239 -7.70 -6.85 -26.17
C PRO A 239 -9.00 -6.50 -26.87
N GLU A 240 -8.94 -5.69 -27.93
CA GLU A 240 -10.12 -5.23 -28.68
C GLU A 240 -10.96 -6.40 -29.23
N GLN A 241 -10.32 -7.52 -29.54
CA GLN A 241 -10.95 -8.74 -30.05
C GLN A 241 -12.00 -9.32 -29.10
N GLU A 242 -11.84 -9.11 -27.79
CA GLU A 242 -12.78 -9.56 -26.76
C GLU A 242 -14.10 -8.79 -26.77
N THR A 243 -14.14 -7.61 -27.42
CA THR A 243 -15.32 -6.74 -27.44
C THR A 243 -16.40 -7.19 -28.45
N ALA A 244 -16.07 -8.10 -29.37
CA ALA A 244 -16.92 -8.36 -30.55
C ALA A 244 -18.35 -8.84 -30.22
N ARG A 245 -18.57 -9.53 -29.10
CA ARG A 245 -19.89 -10.10 -28.74
C ARG A 245 -20.27 -9.92 -27.27
N ASP A 246 -19.47 -9.18 -26.50
CA ASP A 246 -19.64 -9.09 -25.05
C ASP A 246 -19.80 -7.64 -24.57
N LYS A 247 -20.94 -7.35 -23.93
CA LYS A 247 -21.26 -5.99 -23.45
C LYS A 247 -20.32 -5.54 -22.33
N LEU A 248 -19.95 -6.44 -21.42
CA LEU A 248 -19.02 -6.13 -20.34
C LEU A 248 -17.64 -5.81 -20.92
N ALA A 249 -17.11 -6.66 -21.80
CA ALA A 249 -15.84 -6.41 -22.47
C ALA A 249 -15.85 -5.09 -23.26
N GLN A 250 -16.93 -4.77 -23.97
CA GLN A 250 -17.09 -3.48 -24.65
C GLN A 250 -16.99 -2.30 -23.66
N ALA A 251 -17.72 -2.35 -22.55
CA ALA A 251 -17.70 -1.29 -21.55
C ALA A 251 -16.33 -1.12 -20.89
N LEU A 252 -15.67 -2.22 -20.52
CA LEU A 252 -14.33 -2.21 -19.94
C LEU A 252 -13.30 -1.65 -20.94
N TYR A 253 -13.34 -2.09 -22.19
CA TYR A 253 -12.45 -1.58 -23.23
C TYR A 253 -12.65 -0.08 -23.46
N GLN A 254 -13.90 0.38 -23.55
CA GLN A 254 -14.21 1.81 -23.72
C GLN A 254 -13.69 2.65 -22.55
N ARG A 255 -13.82 2.16 -21.31
CA ARG A 255 -13.26 2.83 -20.12
C ARG A 255 -11.75 2.94 -20.19
N GLU A 256 -11.06 1.86 -20.58
CA GLU A 256 -9.61 1.88 -20.77
C GLU A 256 -9.20 2.87 -21.86
N GLN A 257 -9.89 2.89 -23.00
CA GLN A 257 -9.62 3.84 -24.08
C GLN A 257 -9.87 5.29 -23.64
N GLN A 258 -10.93 5.55 -22.89
CA GLN A 258 -11.22 6.89 -22.35
C GLN A 258 -10.11 7.35 -21.40
N ALA A 259 -9.64 6.48 -20.50
CA ALA A 259 -8.53 6.78 -19.59
C ALA A 259 -7.23 7.05 -20.35
N LEU A 260 -6.95 6.28 -21.40
CA LEU A 260 -5.76 6.46 -22.26
C LEU A 260 -5.83 7.71 -23.13
N GLN A 261 -7.02 8.11 -23.60
CA GLN A 261 -7.22 9.36 -24.34
C GLN A 261 -6.94 10.59 -23.46
N HIS A 262 -7.27 10.49 -22.16
CA HIS A 262 -7.04 11.54 -21.16
C HIS A 262 -5.77 11.29 -20.35
N LEU A 263 -4.75 10.67 -20.96
CA LEU A 263 -3.48 10.44 -20.29
C LEU A 263 -2.84 11.79 -19.88
N PRO A 264 -2.41 11.97 -18.62
CA PRO A 264 -1.75 13.19 -18.18
C PRO A 264 -0.56 13.57 -19.07
N ASP A 265 -0.33 14.87 -19.27
CA ASP A 265 0.66 15.39 -20.22
C ASP A 265 2.09 14.92 -19.91
N ASN A 266 2.45 14.89 -18.63
CA ASN A 266 3.75 14.41 -18.17
C ASN A 266 3.97 12.92 -18.49
N LEU A 267 2.93 12.10 -18.46
CA LEU A 267 2.98 10.69 -18.83
C LEU A 267 2.98 10.47 -20.35
N ARG A 268 2.33 11.34 -21.13
CA ARG A 268 2.33 11.27 -22.61
C ARG A 268 3.73 11.41 -23.22
N ALA A 269 4.63 12.11 -22.54
CA ALA A 269 6.00 12.30 -22.98
C ALA A 269 6.90 11.06 -22.76
N LEU A 270 6.45 10.09 -21.95
CA LEU A 270 7.26 8.93 -21.58
C LEU A 270 7.28 7.84 -22.67
N PRO A 271 8.40 7.10 -22.79
CA PRO A 271 8.39 5.82 -23.49
C PRO A 271 7.36 4.89 -22.84
N CYS A 272 6.37 4.45 -23.61
CA CYS A 272 5.24 3.68 -23.09
C CYS A 272 5.14 2.30 -23.74
N ASP A 273 5.21 1.25 -22.93
CA ASP A 273 4.81 -0.11 -23.30
C ASP A 273 3.37 -0.38 -22.86
N ARG A 274 2.64 -1.15 -23.65
CA ARG A 274 1.25 -1.53 -23.41
C ARG A 274 1.15 -3.05 -23.44
N LEU A 275 0.79 -3.65 -22.31
CA LEU A 275 0.69 -5.11 -22.19
C LEU A 275 -0.77 -5.55 -22.18
N PRO A 276 -1.14 -6.58 -22.96
CA PRO A 276 -2.50 -7.09 -22.96
C PRO A 276 -2.80 -7.87 -21.68
N LEU A 277 -4.06 -7.89 -21.29
CA LEU A 277 -4.56 -8.71 -20.21
C LEU A 277 -4.37 -10.18 -20.58
N LYS A 278 -3.65 -10.91 -19.73
CA LYS A 278 -3.44 -12.34 -19.92
C LYS A 278 -4.58 -13.11 -19.26
N PRO A 279 -4.97 -14.28 -19.82
CA PRO A 279 -6.00 -15.11 -19.19
C PRO A 279 -5.51 -15.68 -17.85
N PHE A 280 -4.19 -15.86 -17.76
CA PHE A 280 -3.33 -16.22 -16.65
C PHE A 280 -3.56 -15.65 -15.25
N ASN A 281 -3.37 -16.43 -14.17
CA ASN A 281 -2.80 -15.84 -12.95
C ASN A 281 -1.26 -15.83 -13.07
N MET A 282 -0.60 -14.83 -12.49
CA MET A 282 0.85 -14.63 -12.64
C MET A 282 1.67 -15.49 -11.67
N VAL A 283 1.38 -16.80 -11.66
CA VAL A 283 2.06 -17.78 -10.79
C VAL A 283 2.77 -18.80 -11.68
N GLY A 284 4.04 -19.06 -11.36
CA GLY A 284 4.88 -20.02 -12.06
C GLY A 284 5.60 -19.47 -13.30
N LEU A 285 6.65 -20.17 -13.69
CA LEU A 285 7.58 -19.73 -14.73
C LEU A 285 6.95 -19.58 -16.12
N ALA A 286 6.00 -20.46 -16.46
CA ALA A 286 5.29 -20.42 -17.75
C ALA A 286 4.45 -19.15 -17.89
N ALA A 287 3.75 -18.75 -16.81
CA ALA A 287 2.97 -17.52 -16.78
C ALA A 287 3.86 -16.29 -16.96
N LEU A 288 4.99 -16.22 -16.24
CA LEU A 288 5.91 -15.08 -16.33
C LEU A 288 6.53 -14.93 -17.72
N ARG A 289 6.94 -16.04 -18.36
CA ARG A 289 7.43 -16.00 -19.74
C ARG A 289 6.35 -15.50 -20.69
N GLY A 290 5.13 -16.02 -20.55
CA GLY A 290 3.97 -15.63 -21.35
C GLY A 290 3.49 -14.18 -21.12
N LEU A 291 3.97 -13.47 -20.08
CA LEU A 291 3.60 -12.08 -19.81
C LEU A 291 4.17 -11.12 -20.87
N LEU A 292 5.44 -11.30 -21.24
CA LEU A 292 6.16 -10.44 -22.19
C LEU A 292 6.11 -10.97 -23.63
N ASP A 293 5.69 -12.22 -23.82
CA ASP A 293 5.50 -12.81 -25.15
C ASP A 293 4.15 -12.37 -25.76
N ASP A 294 4.17 -12.00 -27.05
CA ASP A 294 2.96 -11.68 -27.81
C ASP A 294 2.15 -12.94 -28.16
N SER A 295 2.76 -14.13 -28.12
CA SER A 295 2.11 -15.40 -28.42
C SER A 295 1.41 -15.97 -27.18
N SER A 296 0.07 -15.99 -27.18
CA SER A 296 -0.77 -16.71 -26.21
C SER A 296 -0.73 -18.24 -26.43
N THR A 297 0.43 -18.80 -26.77
CA THR A 297 0.59 -20.21 -27.09
C THR A 297 0.72 -21.03 -25.81
N GLY A 298 -0.30 -21.85 -25.50
CA GLY A 298 -0.18 -22.91 -24.48
C GLY A 298 -1.31 -22.99 -23.46
N PHE A 299 -2.29 -22.08 -23.48
CA PHE A 299 -3.44 -22.16 -22.57
C PHE A 299 -4.69 -22.65 -23.30
N PRO A 300 -5.42 -23.66 -22.77
CA PRO A 300 -6.63 -24.17 -23.40
C PRO A 300 -7.65 -23.04 -23.60
N ALA A 301 -8.20 -22.93 -24.81
CA ALA A 301 -9.17 -21.91 -25.17
C ALA A 301 -10.58 -22.18 -24.59
N GLU A 302 -10.87 -23.44 -24.26
CA GLU A 302 -12.20 -23.87 -23.81
C GLU A 302 -12.31 -23.83 -22.29
N VAL A 303 -13.08 -22.87 -21.79
CA VAL A 303 -13.62 -22.90 -20.43
C VAL A 303 -15.03 -23.44 -20.53
N GLY A 304 -15.36 -24.40 -19.68
CA GLY A 304 -16.74 -24.89 -19.53
C GLY A 304 -17.69 -23.79 -19.01
N ASP A 305 -18.92 -24.18 -18.68
CA ASP A 305 -19.85 -23.26 -18.03
C ASP A 305 -19.37 -22.87 -16.63
N ILE A 306 -19.23 -21.56 -16.41
CA ILE A 306 -18.82 -21.00 -15.13
C ILE A 306 -20.05 -21.04 -14.24
N SER A 307 -19.98 -21.84 -13.18
CA SER A 307 -21.05 -21.87 -12.18
C SER A 307 -20.93 -20.64 -11.28
N PRO A 308 -22.01 -19.87 -11.06
CA PRO A 308 -21.98 -18.76 -10.11
C PRO A 308 -21.66 -19.27 -8.71
N VAL A 309 -21.10 -18.40 -7.87
CA VAL A 309 -20.83 -18.70 -6.46
C VAL A 309 -21.94 -18.09 -5.62
N ASP A 310 -22.55 -18.91 -4.77
CA ASP A 310 -23.55 -18.47 -3.80
C ASP A 310 -22.84 -17.84 -2.59
N LEU A 311 -22.59 -16.53 -2.67
CA LEU A 311 -22.03 -15.73 -1.59
C LEU A 311 -22.93 -14.54 -1.27
N PRO A 312 -22.97 -14.10 0.00
CA PRO A 312 -23.72 -12.91 0.39
C PRO A 312 -23.31 -11.67 -0.41
N SER A 313 -24.29 -10.80 -0.71
CA SER A 313 -24.02 -9.47 -1.23
C SER A 313 -23.45 -8.55 -0.15
N LEU A 314 -22.88 -7.42 -0.56
CA LEU A 314 -22.44 -6.39 0.37
C LEU A 314 -23.59 -5.85 1.24
N SER A 315 -24.81 -5.75 0.72
CA SER A 315 -26.00 -5.38 1.50
C SER A 315 -26.31 -6.41 2.59
N SER A 316 -26.19 -7.71 2.28
CA SER A 316 -26.38 -8.76 3.29
C SER A 316 -25.32 -8.71 4.38
N LEU A 317 -24.11 -8.27 4.04
CA LEU A 317 -23.04 -8.03 5.00
C LEU A 317 -23.38 -6.85 5.91
N ILE A 318 -23.91 -5.76 5.34
CA ILE A 318 -24.36 -4.57 6.07
C ILE A 318 -25.49 -4.90 7.05
N ASP A 319 -26.41 -5.80 6.69
CA ASP A 319 -27.48 -6.27 7.59
C ASP A 319 -26.94 -6.81 8.92
N GLY A 320 -25.74 -7.39 8.91
CA GLY A 320 -25.09 -7.97 10.09
C GLY A 320 -24.67 -6.97 11.16
N PHE A 321 -24.57 -5.68 10.85
CA PHE A 321 -24.21 -4.63 11.82
C PHE A 321 -25.14 -3.41 11.80
N ALA A 322 -25.97 -3.22 10.76
CA ALA A 322 -26.87 -2.08 10.65
C ALA A 322 -27.86 -1.99 11.82
N SER A 323 -28.30 -3.12 12.37
CA SER A 323 -29.26 -3.18 13.49
C SER A 323 -28.73 -2.57 14.81
N GLN A 324 -27.41 -2.38 14.93
CA GLN A 324 -26.81 -1.70 16.09
C GLN A 324 -27.11 -0.19 16.10
N GLY A 325 -27.45 0.40 14.94
CA GLY A 325 -27.82 1.80 14.77
C GLY A 325 -26.67 2.82 14.87
N HIS A 326 -25.49 2.39 15.30
CA HIS A 326 -24.26 3.17 15.38
C HIS A 326 -23.05 2.22 15.41
N GLY A 327 -21.85 2.76 15.21
CA GLY A 327 -20.61 1.99 15.27
C GLY A 327 -19.56 2.47 14.29
N LEU A 328 -18.33 2.03 14.49
CA LEU A 328 -17.19 2.32 13.62
C LEU A 328 -17.05 1.19 12.59
N ILE A 329 -16.99 1.53 11.32
CA ILE A 329 -16.76 0.60 10.22
C ILE A 329 -15.48 1.02 9.51
N MET A 330 -14.46 0.17 9.51
CA MET A 330 -13.17 0.48 8.89
C MET A 330 -12.95 -0.43 7.70
N LEU A 331 -12.73 0.14 6.52
CA LEU A 331 -12.29 -0.62 5.36
C LEU A 331 -10.78 -0.60 5.25
N MET A 332 -10.18 -1.78 5.26
CA MET A 332 -8.74 -2.01 5.19
C MET A 332 -8.39 -2.92 4.02
N GLY A 333 -7.14 -2.87 3.57
CA GLY A 333 -6.68 -3.62 2.40
C GLY A 333 -5.67 -2.82 1.57
N LYS A 334 -5.03 -3.50 0.62
CA LYS A 334 -4.00 -2.88 -0.22
C LYS A 334 -4.56 -1.78 -1.12
N GLY A 335 -3.69 -0.93 -1.63
CA GLY A 335 -4.08 0.11 -2.58
C GLY A 335 -4.64 -0.52 -3.85
N GLY A 336 -5.81 -0.08 -4.31
CA GLY A 336 -6.38 -0.48 -5.61
C GLY A 336 -7.48 -1.55 -5.54
N VAL A 337 -7.70 -2.17 -4.38
CA VAL A 337 -8.77 -3.17 -4.18
C VAL A 337 -10.19 -2.56 -4.13
N GLY A 338 -10.31 -1.22 -4.10
CA GLY A 338 -11.59 -0.51 -4.10
C GLY A 338 -12.13 -0.11 -2.73
N LYS A 339 -11.28 0.05 -1.71
CA LYS A 339 -11.67 0.48 -0.34
C LYS A 339 -12.58 1.71 -0.34
N THR A 340 -12.14 2.80 -0.98
CA THR A 340 -12.89 4.06 -1.08
C THR A 340 -14.28 3.88 -1.68
N THR A 341 -14.38 3.08 -2.75
CA THR A 341 -15.65 2.75 -3.39
C THR A 341 -16.56 1.93 -2.48
N LEU A 342 -16.02 0.91 -1.82
CA LEU A 342 -16.78 0.07 -0.89
C LEU A 342 -17.21 0.85 0.36
N ALA A 343 -16.35 1.76 0.86
CA ALA A 343 -16.66 2.67 1.96
C ALA A 343 -17.83 3.59 1.60
N ALA A 344 -17.78 4.20 0.41
CA ALA A 344 -18.86 5.03 -0.09
C ALA A 344 -20.15 4.22 -0.28
N ALA A 345 -20.08 3.00 -0.83
CA ALA A 345 -21.24 2.13 -1.01
C ALA A 345 -21.90 1.73 0.32
N ILE A 346 -21.10 1.37 1.33
CA ILE A 346 -21.59 1.06 2.68
C ILE A 346 -22.23 2.31 3.31
N ALA A 347 -21.57 3.46 3.22
CA ALA A 347 -22.06 4.70 3.80
C ALA A 347 -23.39 5.15 3.19
N VAL A 348 -23.50 5.08 1.85
CA VAL A 348 -24.72 5.42 1.11
C VAL A 348 -25.86 4.44 1.45
N GLU A 349 -25.57 3.14 1.53
CA GLU A 349 -26.60 2.13 1.87
C GLU A 349 -27.11 2.29 3.32
N LEU A 350 -26.23 2.61 4.28
CA LEU A 350 -26.62 2.92 5.66
C LEU A 350 -27.47 4.20 5.73
N ALA A 351 -27.07 5.26 5.02
CA ALA A 351 -27.82 6.51 4.97
C ALA A 351 -29.20 6.31 4.32
N ARG A 352 -29.28 5.51 3.24
CA ARG A 352 -30.55 5.13 2.59
C ARG A 352 -31.50 4.40 3.54
N ARG A 353 -30.97 3.64 4.49
CA ARG A 353 -31.75 2.97 5.56
C ARG A 353 -32.19 3.91 6.68
N GLY A 354 -31.83 5.19 6.61
CA GLY A 354 -32.26 6.24 7.55
C GLY A 354 -31.32 6.43 8.74
N TYR A 355 -30.12 5.82 8.73
CA TYR A 355 -29.14 6.04 9.79
C TYR A 355 -28.31 7.31 9.54
N PRO A 356 -27.90 8.04 10.59
CA PRO A 356 -26.90 9.08 10.46
C PRO A 356 -25.54 8.45 10.17
N VAL A 357 -24.85 8.93 9.15
CA VAL A 357 -23.56 8.40 8.71
C VAL A 357 -22.55 9.52 8.54
N HIS A 358 -21.33 9.27 9.01
CA HIS A 358 -20.16 10.07 8.73
C HIS A 358 -19.13 9.22 7.98
N LEU A 359 -18.89 9.55 6.71
CA LEU A 359 -17.85 8.93 5.88
C LEU A 359 -16.57 9.79 5.95
N SER A 360 -15.47 9.20 6.38
CA SER A 360 -14.17 9.87 6.40
C SER A 360 -13.13 9.07 5.62
N THR A 361 -12.21 9.76 4.93
CA THR A 361 -11.01 9.14 4.36
C THR A 361 -9.73 9.67 5.03
N SER A 362 -8.77 8.78 5.25
CA SER A 362 -7.38 9.13 5.59
C SER A 362 -6.42 8.98 4.41
N ASP A 363 -6.90 8.56 3.24
CA ASP A 363 -6.08 8.45 2.03
C ASP A 363 -5.95 9.81 1.34
N PRO A 364 -4.73 10.40 1.23
CA PRO A 364 -4.52 11.68 0.57
C PRO A 364 -4.90 11.68 -0.92
N ALA A 365 -4.94 10.51 -1.55
CA ALA A 365 -5.31 10.32 -2.95
C ALA A 365 -6.79 9.95 -3.13
N ALA A 366 -7.54 9.74 -2.05
CA ALA A 366 -8.97 9.46 -2.14
C ALA A 366 -9.76 10.75 -2.42
N HIS A 367 -10.46 10.74 -3.56
CA HIS A 367 -11.46 11.74 -3.91
C HIS A 367 -12.86 11.18 -3.61
N LEU A 368 -13.24 11.19 -2.33
CA LEU A 368 -14.58 10.76 -1.91
C LEU A 368 -15.69 11.59 -2.58
N THR A 369 -15.45 12.88 -2.76
CA THR A 369 -16.36 13.81 -3.45
C THR A 369 -16.57 13.40 -4.91
N ASP A 370 -15.50 13.01 -5.61
CA ASP A 370 -15.58 12.52 -6.99
C ASP A 370 -16.31 11.18 -7.08
N THR A 371 -16.23 10.35 -6.04
CA THR A 371 -16.89 9.04 -6.01
C THR A 371 -18.39 9.15 -5.72
N LEU A 372 -18.78 10.06 -4.82
CA LEU A 372 -20.19 10.28 -4.45
C LEU A 372 -20.95 11.12 -5.49
N ASP A 373 -20.26 12.05 -6.17
CA ASP A 373 -20.82 12.97 -7.18
C ASP A 373 -22.11 13.68 -6.71
N GLY A 374 -22.08 14.25 -5.50
CA GLY A 374 -23.21 14.96 -4.90
C GLY A 374 -23.26 14.91 -3.36
N SER A 375 -24.34 15.45 -2.79
CA SER A 375 -24.67 15.34 -1.36
C SER A 375 -25.85 14.39 -1.17
N PHE A 376 -25.83 13.58 -0.11
CA PHE A 376 -26.91 12.67 0.24
C PHE A 376 -27.42 12.98 1.65
N ASP A 377 -28.74 13.07 1.82
CA ASP A 377 -29.34 13.38 3.11
C ASP A 377 -28.99 12.30 4.15
N GLY A 378 -28.52 12.72 5.32
CA GLY A 378 -28.07 11.81 6.38
C GLY A 378 -26.62 11.31 6.24
N LEU A 379 -25.90 11.71 5.19
CA LEU A 379 -24.48 11.40 4.98
C LEU A 379 -23.63 12.67 5.06
N SER A 380 -22.74 12.72 6.05
CA SER A 380 -21.67 13.71 6.15
C SER A 380 -20.36 13.13 5.64
N VAL A 381 -19.52 13.95 5.00
CA VAL A 381 -18.24 13.53 4.44
C VAL A 381 -17.13 14.42 4.98
N SER A 382 -16.09 13.81 5.54
CA SER A 382 -14.86 14.51 5.94
C SER A 382 -13.62 13.87 5.32
N ARG A 383 -12.51 14.58 5.46
CA ARG A 383 -11.18 14.07 5.10
C ARG A 383 -10.21 14.46 6.20
N ILE A 384 -9.35 13.52 6.56
CA ILE A 384 -8.18 13.79 7.40
C ILE A 384 -7.06 14.18 6.44
N ASP A 385 -6.75 15.47 6.36
CA ASP A 385 -5.61 15.97 5.59
C ASP A 385 -4.40 16.08 6.52
N PRO A 386 -3.34 15.27 6.32
CA PRO A 386 -2.17 15.30 7.19
C PRO A 386 -1.53 16.68 7.31
N GLN A 387 -1.45 17.45 6.22
CA GLN A 387 -0.81 18.77 6.26
C GLN A 387 -1.65 19.77 7.06
N ALA A 388 -2.96 19.80 6.80
CA ALA A 388 -3.88 20.69 7.50
C ALA A 388 -3.99 20.35 9.00
N GLU A 389 -4.02 19.06 9.34
CA GLU A 389 -4.06 18.61 10.73
C GLU A 389 -2.74 18.87 11.45
N THR A 390 -1.60 18.66 10.78
CA THR A 390 -0.28 18.99 11.33
C THR A 390 -0.20 20.48 11.64
N GLU A 391 -0.58 21.35 10.71
CA GLU A 391 -0.54 22.79 10.93
C GLU A 391 -1.48 23.22 12.07
N ARG A 392 -2.67 22.61 12.14
CA ARG A 392 -3.61 22.84 13.26
C ARG A 392 -3.00 22.43 14.61
N TYR A 393 -2.35 21.27 14.66
CA TYR A 393 -1.69 20.78 15.88
C TYR A 393 -0.50 21.67 16.26
N ARG A 394 0.34 22.07 15.30
CA ARG A 394 1.44 23.02 15.50
C ARG A 394 0.94 24.32 16.13
N GLN A 395 -0.11 24.90 15.56
CA GLN A 395 -0.71 26.14 16.07
C GLN A 395 -1.23 25.97 17.50
N GLN A 396 -1.87 24.82 17.79
CA GLN A 396 -2.34 24.52 19.14
C GLN A 396 -1.19 24.41 20.15
N VAL A 397 -0.16 23.62 19.86
CA VAL A 397 0.99 23.44 20.76
C VAL A 397 1.75 24.76 20.95
N MET A 398 1.93 25.54 19.88
CA MET A 398 2.54 26.87 19.97
C MET A 398 1.71 27.85 20.80
N ALA A 399 0.39 27.73 20.79
CA ALA A 399 -0.51 28.56 21.60
C ALA A 399 -0.61 28.10 23.07
N GLU A 400 -0.36 26.84 23.38
CA GLU A 400 -0.44 26.29 24.74
C GLU A 400 0.93 26.31 25.45
N GLN A 401 1.95 25.70 24.82
CA GLN A 401 3.29 25.54 25.39
C GLN A 401 4.22 26.70 25.04
N GLY A 402 4.05 27.31 23.85
CA GLY A 402 4.85 28.45 23.40
C GLY A 402 4.56 29.77 24.14
N LYS A 403 3.53 29.84 24.98
CA LYS A 403 3.18 31.06 25.75
C LYS A 403 4.21 31.43 26.81
N ASN A 404 4.86 30.43 27.42
CA ASN A 404 5.75 30.62 28.56
C ASN A 404 7.24 30.50 28.17
N LEU A 405 7.53 30.36 26.88
CA LEU A 405 8.88 30.24 26.35
C LEU A 405 9.39 31.60 25.85
N ASP A 406 10.68 31.84 26.02
CA ASP A 406 11.38 32.96 25.40
C ASP A 406 11.56 32.74 23.89
N GLU A 407 12.09 33.73 23.17
CA GLU A 407 12.19 33.69 21.72
C GLU A 407 13.04 32.51 21.21
N GLN A 408 14.10 32.15 21.96
CA GLN A 408 14.90 30.96 21.68
C GLN A 408 14.14 29.66 21.96
N GLY A 409 13.45 29.54 23.10
CA GLY A 409 12.64 28.36 23.42
C GLY A 409 11.49 28.15 22.43
N ARG A 410 10.87 29.23 21.93
CA ARG A 410 9.83 29.14 20.88
C ARG A 410 10.40 28.66 19.54
N ALA A 411 11.60 29.11 19.17
CA ALA A 411 12.27 28.65 17.95
C ALA A 411 12.62 27.15 18.02
N VAL A 412 13.13 26.68 19.16
CA VAL A 412 13.41 25.25 19.40
C VAL A 412 12.12 24.41 19.34
N LEU A 413 11.04 24.87 19.96
CA LEU A 413 9.75 24.17 19.91
C LEU A 413 9.18 24.14 18.49
N GLU A 414 9.29 25.24 17.74
CA GLU A 414 8.83 25.28 16.35
C GLU A 414 9.60 24.31 15.44
N GLU A 415 10.91 24.16 15.70
CA GLU A 415 11.77 23.21 15.01
C GLU A 415 11.41 21.77 15.36
N ASP A 416 11.19 21.45 16.64
CA ASP A 416 10.75 20.12 17.07
C ASP A 416 9.40 19.74 16.43
N LEU A 417 8.47 20.69 16.36
CA LEU A 417 7.18 20.52 15.70
C LEU A 417 7.27 20.32 14.17
N ARG A 418 8.44 20.56 13.53
CA ARG A 418 8.71 20.22 12.12
C ARG A 418 9.13 18.75 11.94
N SER A 419 9.28 18.00 13.03
CA SER A 419 9.58 16.57 12.99
C SER A 419 8.45 15.77 12.32
N PRO A 420 8.78 14.73 11.52
CA PRO A 420 7.81 13.78 10.98
C PRO A 420 6.86 13.18 12.03
N CYS A 421 7.33 12.98 13.27
CA CYS A 421 6.51 12.46 14.37
C CYS A 421 5.32 13.38 14.71
N THR A 422 5.43 14.69 14.42
CA THR A 422 4.36 15.67 14.67
C THR A 422 3.17 15.44 13.75
N GLU A 423 3.41 15.07 12.50
CA GLU A 423 2.35 14.73 11.54
C GLU A 423 1.56 13.51 12.03
N GLU A 424 2.26 12.48 12.50
CA GLU A 424 1.63 11.25 13.00
C GLU A 424 0.71 11.53 14.20
N ILE A 425 1.17 12.34 15.16
CA ILE A 425 0.38 12.74 16.33
C ILE A 425 -0.86 13.54 15.90
N ALA A 426 -0.69 14.50 14.99
CA ALA A 426 -1.78 15.35 14.52
C ALA A 426 -2.87 14.55 13.79
N VAL A 427 -2.46 13.67 12.88
CA VAL A 427 -3.36 12.75 12.16
C VAL A 427 -4.06 11.82 13.15
N PHE A 428 -3.35 11.31 14.14
CA PHE A 428 -3.93 10.47 15.18
C PHE A 428 -4.99 11.20 16.01
N GLN A 429 -4.76 12.45 16.41
CA GLN A 429 -5.76 13.24 17.13
C GLN A 429 -7.02 13.46 16.28
N ALA A 430 -6.85 13.77 14.99
CA ALA A 430 -7.97 13.90 14.07
C ALA A 430 -8.78 12.60 13.95
N PHE A 431 -8.08 11.47 13.79
CA PHE A 431 -8.65 10.13 13.77
C PHE A 431 -9.42 9.81 15.07
N SER A 432 -8.84 10.12 16.24
CA SER A 432 -9.48 9.92 17.53
C SER A 432 -10.78 10.72 17.68
N ARG A 433 -10.84 11.96 17.17
CA ARG A 433 -12.06 12.78 17.20
C ARG A 433 -13.18 12.13 16.38
N ILE A 434 -12.86 11.63 15.20
CA ILE A 434 -13.82 10.97 14.30
C ILE A 434 -14.34 9.66 14.93
N ILE A 435 -13.47 8.85 15.53
CA ILE A 435 -13.87 7.61 16.22
C ILE A 435 -14.81 7.86 17.40
N GLN A 436 -14.71 9.02 18.07
CA GLN A 436 -15.60 9.35 19.18
C GLN A 436 -17.07 9.47 18.74
N GLU A 437 -17.30 9.90 17.50
CA GLU A 437 -18.65 10.04 16.93
C GLU A 437 -19.35 8.69 16.69
N ALA A 438 -18.59 7.61 16.55
CA ALA A 438 -19.10 6.25 16.34
C ALA A 438 -20.01 5.76 17.48
N GLY A 439 -19.97 6.39 18.65
CA GLY A 439 -20.87 6.10 19.76
C GLY A 439 -22.30 6.65 19.59
N LYS A 440 -22.57 7.46 18.56
CA LYS A 440 -23.88 8.10 18.33
C LYS A 440 -24.42 7.91 16.90
N GLN A 441 -23.53 7.62 15.95
CA GLN A 441 -23.86 7.45 14.54
C GLN A 441 -22.93 6.39 13.92
N PHE A 442 -23.18 6.00 12.68
CA PHE A 442 -22.20 5.20 11.95
C PHE A 442 -21.06 6.08 11.47
N VAL A 443 -19.83 5.64 11.73
CA VAL A 443 -18.63 6.23 11.16
C VAL A 443 -18.02 5.22 10.21
N VAL A 444 -18.03 5.52 8.92
CA VAL A 444 -17.38 4.69 7.90
C VAL A 444 -16.04 5.32 7.55
N MET A 445 -14.96 4.56 7.74
CA MET A 445 -13.62 5.04 7.51
C MET A 445 -12.98 4.30 6.33
N ASP A 446 -12.69 5.06 5.29
CA ASP A 446 -11.81 4.66 4.20
C ASP A 446 -10.36 4.87 4.67
N THR A 447 -9.67 3.77 4.95
CA THR A 447 -8.29 3.83 5.45
C THR A 447 -7.29 3.93 4.31
N ALA A 448 -6.15 4.56 4.58
CA ALA A 448 -4.97 4.51 3.72
C ALA A 448 -4.54 3.04 3.44
N PRO A 449 -3.64 2.79 2.46
CA PRO A 449 -3.11 1.45 2.21
C PRO A 449 -2.54 0.79 3.48
N THR A 450 -2.63 -0.55 3.55
CA THR A 450 -2.28 -1.42 4.67
C THR A 450 -1.11 -0.95 5.54
N GLY A 451 0.03 -0.60 4.94
CA GLY A 451 1.22 -0.14 5.67
C GLY A 451 0.94 1.10 6.53
N HIS A 452 0.41 2.17 5.94
CA HIS A 452 0.07 3.42 6.64
C HIS A 452 -0.98 3.23 7.73
N THR A 453 -1.94 2.31 7.54
CA THR A 453 -2.95 2.06 8.57
C THR A 453 -2.35 1.31 9.76
N LEU A 454 -1.38 0.43 9.55
CA LEU A 454 -0.62 -0.18 10.65
C LEU A 454 0.24 0.85 11.38
N LEU A 455 0.82 1.83 10.67
CA LEU A 455 1.53 2.96 11.31
C LEU A 455 0.62 3.76 12.24
N LEU A 456 -0.60 4.05 11.78
CA LEU A 456 -1.61 4.72 12.60
C LEU A 456 -1.98 3.86 13.82
N LEU A 457 -2.14 2.54 13.64
CA LEU A 457 -2.42 1.61 14.73
C LEU A 457 -1.24 1.49 15.73
N ASP A 458 0.00 1.48 15.26
CA ASP A 458 1.19 1.47 16.12
C ASP A 458 1.31 2.76 16.92
N ALA A 459 1.05 3.92 16.29
CA ALA A 459 0.94 5.20 16.98
C ALA A 459 -0.20 5.18 18.01
N THR A 460 -1.35 4.57 17.69
CA THR A 460 -2.45 4.38 18.65
C THR A 460 -2.03 3.49 19.83
N GLY A 461 -1.21 2.46 19.58
CA GLY A 461 -0.71 1.52 20.56
C GLY A 461 0.32 2.14 21.49
N ALA A 462 1.29 2.89 20.96
CA ALA A 462 2.30 3.61 21.73
C ALA A 462 1.65 4.64 22.67
N TYR A 463 0.71 5.43 22.14
CA TYR A 463 -0.04 6.38 22.95
C TYR A 463 -0.96 5.71 23.97
N HIS A 464 -1.56 4.55 23.62
CA HIS A 464 -2.32 3.76 24.57
C HIS A 464 -1.45 3.29 25.75
N ARG A 465 -0.20 2.83 25.48
CA ARG A 465 0.76 2.48 26.53
C ARG A 465 1.10 3.68 27.41
N GLU A 466 1.27 4.85 26.82
CA GLU A 466 1.57 6.09 27.55
C GLU A 466 0.41 6.58 28.42
N ILE A 467 -0.81 6.66 27.88
CA ILE A 467 -2.01 6.97 28.67
C ILE A 467 -2.24 5.91 29.74
N ALA A 468 -2.11 4.62 29.44
CA ALA A 468 -2.32 3.57 30.43
C ALA A 468 -1.33 3.69 31.59
N ARG A 469 -0.08 4.09 31.31
CA ARG A 469 0.93 4.39 32.32
C ARG A 469 0.51 5.57 33.20
N LEU A 470 0.10 6.69 32.59
CA LEU A 470 -0.33 7.91 33.30
C LEU A 470 -1.64 7.72 34.07
N ALA A 471 -2.59 6.95 33.52
CA ALA A 471 -3.86 6.64 34.15
C ALA A 471 -3.70 5.65 35.31
N GLY A 472 -2.72 4.75 35.25
CA GLY A 472 -2.32 3.88 36.36
C GLY A 472 -1.88 4.64 37.61
N GLU A 473 -1.34 5.87 37.44
CA GLU A 473 -0.96 6.76 38.55
C GLU A 473 -2.16 7.54 39.14
N HIS A 474 -3.28 7.66 38.40
CA HIS A 474 -4.43 8.49 38.76
C HIS A 474 -5.77 7.75 38.96
N GLY A 475 -5.82 6.43 38.75
CA GLY A 475 -6.93 5.57 39.17
C GLY A 475 -8.27 5.74 38.43
N GLN A 476 -8.29 6.42 37.27
CA GLN A 476 -9.48 6.52 36.42
C GLN A 476 -9.33 5.69 35.14
N PRO A 477 -10.34 4.89 34.74
CA PRO A 477 -10.32 4.17 33.47
C PRO A 477 -10.49 5.17 32.31
N VAL A 478 -9.45 5.34 31.50
CA VAL A 478 -9.49 6.14 30.27
C VAL A 478 -9.77 5.21 29.09
N LEU A 479 -10.94 5.38 28.44
CA LEU A 479 -11.23 4.70 27.16
C LEU A 479 -10.32 5.25 26.07
N THR A 480 -9.34 4.45 25.65
CA THR A 480 -8.46 4.83 24.54
C THR A 480 -9.09 4.48 23.18
N PRO A 481 -8.68 5.15 22.09
CA PRO A 481 -9.08 4.77 20.74
C PRO A 481 -8.76 3.29 20.44
N MET A 482 -7.63 2.77 20.94
CA MET A 482 -7.24 1.38 20.74
C MET A 482 -8.23 0.39 21.38
N MET A 483 -8.69 0.66 22.60
CA MET A 483 -9.71 -0.18 23.24
C MET A 483 -11.02 -0.22 22.44
N ARG A 484 -11.40 0.89 21.80
CA ARG A 484 -12.58 0.91 20.90
C ARG A 484 -12.34 0.12 19.63
N LEU A 485 -11.15 0.19 19.05
CA LEU A 485 -10.80 -0.56 17.84
C LEU A 485 -10.80 -2.07 18.08
N GLN A 486 -10.38 -2.50 19.27
CA GLN A 486 -10.39 -3.91 19.69
C GLN A 486 -11.80 -4.40 20.09
N ASP A 487 -12.73 -3.49 20.40
CA ASP A 487 -14.10 -3.84 20.75
C ASP A 487 -14.90 -4.24 19.49
N SER A 488 -15.11 -5.55 19.33
CA SER A 488 -15.83 -6.11 18.20
C SER A 488 -17.33 -5.75 18.15
N ASP A 489 -17.91 -5.25 19.23
CA ASP A 489 -19.30 -4.76 19.25
C ASP A 489 -19.39 -3.36 18.67
N GLN A 490 -18.40 -2.50 18.97
CA GLN A 490 -18.35 -1.10 18.51
C GLN A 490 -17.64 -0.92 17.16
N THR A 491 -16.66 -1.75 16.84
CA THR A 491 -15.83 -1.63 15.63
C THR A 491 -15.96 -2.85 14.73
N LYS A 492 -16.27 -2.61 13.45
CA LYS A 492 -16.32 -3.62 12.40
C LYS A 492 -15.20 -3.34 11.39
N VAL A 493 -14.13 -4.11 11.46
CA VAL A 493 -13.06 -4.06 10.45
C VAL A 493 -13.41 -4.97 9.28
N LEU A 494 -13.48 -4.40 8.08
CA LEU A 494 -13.73 -5.10 6.83
C LEU A 494 -12.47 -5.10 5.97
N ILE A 495 -11.98 -6.28 5.60
CA ILE A 495 -10.83 -6.40 4.69
C ILE A 495 -11.33 -6.51 3.26
N ALA A 496 -11.04 -5.50 2.44
CA ALA A 496 -11.30 -5.50 1.01
C ALA A 496 -10.14 -6.17 0.26
N THR A 497 -10.48 -7.07 -0.65
CA THR A 497 -9.52 -7.77 -1.51
C THR A 497 -10.10 -8.01 -2.91
N LEU A 498 -9.30 -8.58 -3.81
CA LEU A 498 -9.70 -9.06 -5.13
C LEU A 498 -9.57 -10.59 -5.16
N ALA A 499 -10.30 -11.26 -6.05
CA ALA A 499 -10.21 -12.71 -6.23
C ALA A 499 -8.96 -13.15 -7.02
N GLU A 500 -7.79 -12.65 -6.60
CA GLU A 500 -6.49 -12.91 -7.19
C GLU A 500 -5.49 -13.34 -6.09
N THR A 501 -4.51 -14.17 -6.45
CA THR A 501 -3.59 -14.78 -5.48
C THR A 501 -2.83 -13.76 -4.62
N THR A 502 -2.22 -12.74 -5.24
CA THR A 502 -1.47 -11.72 -4.51
C THR A 502 -2.38 -10.89 -3.58
N PRO A 503 -3.49 -10.28 -4.05
CA PRO A 503 -4.42 -9.57 -3.16
C PRO A 503 -4.95 -10.40 -1.98
N VAL A 504 -5.24 -11.69 -2.16
CA VAL A 504 -5.72 -12.56 -1.06
C VAL A 504 -4.63 -12.79 -0.02
N LEU A 505 -3.40 -13.06 -0.44
CA LEU A 505 -2.28 -13.26 0.49
C LEU A 505 -1.94 -11.98 1.26
N GLU A 506 -1.93 -10.84 0.57
CA GLU A 506 -1.70 -9.55 1.22
C GLU A 506 -2.80 -9.21 2.24
N ALA A 507 -4.05 -9.55 1.92
CA ALA A 507 -5.17 -9.43 2.85
C ALA A 507 -5.03 -10.38 4.05
N ALA A 508 -4.49 -11.59 3.85
CA ALA A 508 -4.24 -12.54 4.92
C ALA A 508 -3.13 -12.05 5.87
N HIS A 509 -2.03 -11.53 5.34
CA HIS A 509 -0.97 -10.92 6.15
C HIS A 509 -1.50 -9.73 6.96
N LEU A 510 -2.28 -8.84 6.34
CA LEU A 510 -2.95 -7.74 7.04
C LEU A 510 -3.84 -8.24 8.19
N GLN A 511 -4.60 -9.32 7.96
CA GLN A 511 -5.42 -9.91 9.00
C GLN A 511 -4.57 -10.42 10.18
N ASP A 512 -3.44 -11.05 9.90
CA ASP A 512 -2.53 -11.52 10.95
C ASP A 512 -1.91 -10.35 11.73
N ASP A 513 -1.59 -9.25 11.05
CA ASP A 513 -1.11 -8.01 11.69
C ASP A 513 -2.17 -7.40 12.62
N LEU A 514 -3.42 -7.33 12.17
CA LEU A 514 -4.55 -6.85 12.98
C LEU A 514 -4.77 -7.74 14.21
N ARG A 515 -4.68 -9.06 14.04
CA ARG A 515 -4.78 -10.02 15.14
C ARG A 515 -3.67 -9.87 16.17
N ARG A 516 -2.44 -9.60 15.72
CA ARG A 516 -1.32 -9.27 16.63
C ARG A 516 -1.60 -8.00 17.44
N ALA A 517 -2.32 -7.04 16.86
CA ALA A 517 -2.80 -5.84 17.55
C ALA A 517 -4.09 -6.06 18.38
N GLY A 518 -4.62 -7.30 18.46
CA GLY A 518 -5.84 -7.63 19.19
C GLY A 518 -7.13 -7.20 18.49
N ILE A 519 -7.07 -6.89 17.20
CA ILE A 519 -8.22 -6.49 16.38
C ILE A 519 -8.59 -7.69 15.48
N GLU A 520 -9.77 -8.28 15.71
CA GLU A 520 -10.26 -9.36 14.84
C GLU A 520 -11.08 -8.76 13.69
N PRO A 521 -10.71 -9.00 12.41
CA PRO A 521 -11.53 -8.58 11.28
C PRO A 521 -12.92 -9.20 11.34
N TRP A 522 -13.94 -8.37 11.15
CA TRP A 522 -15.34 -8.81 11.23
C TRP A 522 -15.78 -9.59 9.99
N GLY A 523 -15.21 -9.26 8.83
CA GLY A 523 -15.47 -9.94 7.56
C GLY A 523 -14.56 -9.46 6.42
N TRP A 524 -14.60 -10.18 5.29
CA TRP A 524 -13.89 -9.84 4.07
C TRP A 524 -14.86 -9.49 2.94
N VAL A 525 -14.46 -8.56 2.07
CA VAL A 525 -15.20 -8.17 0.87
C VAL A 525 -14.32 -8.45 -0.34
N ILE A 526 -14.74 -9.42 -1.16
CA ILE A 526 -14.09 -9.77 -2.42
C ILE A 526 -14.71 -8.90 -3.50
N ASN A 527 -13.96 -7.89 -3.95
CA ASN A 527 -14.42 -6.89 -4.89
C ASN A 527 -14.08 -7.23 -6.35
N ASN A 528 -14.79 -6.59 -7.29
CA ASN A 528 -14.57 -6.68 -8.74
C ASN A 528 -14.53 -8.11 -9.30
N SER A 529 -15.36 -9.01 -8.79
CA SER A 529 -15.36 -10.41 -9.20
C SER A 529 -16.05 -10.62 -10.56
N LEU A 530 -15.42 -11.41 -11.43
CA LEU A 530 -15.97 -11.84 -12.71
C LEU A 530 -16.90 -13.06 -12.59
N ILE A 531 -16.76 -13.90 -11.55
CA ILE A 531 -17.49 -15.19 -11.46
C ILE A 531 -19.02 -15.06 -11.42
N ASN A 532 -19.53 -13.96 -10.85
CA ASN A 532 -20.96 -13.62 -10.80
C ASN A 532 -21.32 -12.48 -11.77
N THR A 533 -20.44 -12.15 -12.72
CA THR A 533 -20.68 -11.09 -13.71
C THR A 533 -20.99 -11.71 -15.07
N PRO A 534 -22.15 -11.40 -15.69
CA PRO A 534 -22.50 -11.94 -17.00
C PRO A 534 -21.49 -11.53 -18.08
N THR A 535 -20.77 -12.50 -18.64
CA THR A 535 -19.84 -12.28 -19.75
C THR A 535 -19.73 -13.49 -20.67
N THR A 536 -19.60 -13.21 -21.96
CA THR A 536 -19.36 -14.14 -23.06
C THR A 536 -17.96 -14.01 -23.64
N SER A 537 -17.15 -13.06 -23.17
CA SER A 537 -15.75 -12.90 -23.56
C SER A 537 -14.95 -14.13 -23.13
N PRO A 538 -14.28 -14.85 -24.06
CA PRO A 538 -13.45 -15.99 -23.70
C PRO A 538 -12.38 -15.65 -22.66
N LEU A 539 -11.73 -14.48 -22.78
CA LEU A 539 -10.71 -14.04 -21.84
C LEU A 539 -11.29 -13.80 -20.44
N LEU A 540 -12.40 -13.06 -20.34
CA LEU A 540 -13.03 -12.77 -19.04
C LEU A 540 -13.58 -14.05 -18.40
N ARG A 541 -14.12 -14.99 -19.19
CA ARG A 541 -14.52 -16.32 -18.70
C ARG A 541 -13.34 -17.12 -18.15
N GLN A 542 -12.18 -17.09 -18.82
CA GLN A 542 -10.96 -17.74 -18.31
C GLN A 542 -10.47 -17.14 -17.00
N ARG A 543 -10.60 -15.82 -16.82
CA ARG A 543 -10.25 -15.18 -15.55
C ARG A 543 -11.27 -15.49 -14.45
N ALA A 544 -12.57 -15.45 -14.76
CA ALA A 544 -13.65 -15.78 -13.83
C ALA A 544 -13.50 -17.17 -13.21
N GLU A 545 -13.17 -18.20 -14.01
CA GLU A 545 -12.97 -19.55 -13.49
C GLU A 545 -11.76 -19.64 -12.53
N ARG A 546 -10.73 -18.83 -12.77
CA ARG A 546 -9.54 -18.78 -11.90
C ARG A 546 -9.79 -18.08 -10.57
N GLU A 547 -10.79 -17.21 -10.49
CA GLU A 547 -11.20 -16.56 -9.24
C GLU A 547 -11.70 -17.58 -8.21
N ARG A 548 -12.32 -18.69 -8.65
CA ARG A 548 -12.94 -19.70 -7.76
C ARG A 548 -11.99 -20.16 -6.67
N SER A 549 -10.77 -20.57 -7.04
CA SER A 549 -9.76 -21.05 -6.08
C SER A 549 -9.44 -20.03 -4.98
N GLN A 550 -9.43 -18.74 -5.32
CA GLN A 550 -9.11 -17.66 -4.40
C GLN A 550 -10.32 -17.29 -3.55
N ILE A 551 -11.52 -17.28 -4.14
CA ILE A 551 -12.78 -17.09 -3.43
C ILE A 551 -12.97 -18.19 -2.37
N ASP A 552 -12.74 -19.45 -2.76
CA ASP A 552 -12.81 -20.60 -1.87
C ASP A 552 -11.81 -20.45 -0.73
N ALA A 553 -10.55 -20.10 -1.02
CA ALA A 553 -9.52 -19.89 0.00
C ALA A 553 -9.92 -18.80 1.02
N VAL A 554 -10.49 -17.68 0.56
CA VAL A 554 -10.99 -16.62 1.47
C VAL A 554 -12.10 -17.15 2.38
N CYS A 555 -13.07 -17.85 1.81
CA CYS A 555 -14.27 -18.28 2.54
C CYS A 555 -14.04 -19.50 3.45
N THR A 556 -13.04 -20.34 3.16
CA THR A 556 -12.77 -21.55 3.95
C THR A 556 -11.63 -21.35 4.96
N HIS A 557 -10.63 -20.54 4.64
CA HIS A 557 -9.41 -20.44 5.45
C HIS A 557 -9.24 -19.09 6.15
N HIS A 558 -9.74 -18.00 5.59
CA HIS A 558 -9.41 -16.66 6.09
C HIS A 558 -10.54 -15.97 6.84
N ALA A 559 -11.77 -15.98 6.30
CA ALA A 559 -12.84 -15.12 6.78
C ALA A 559 -14.11 -15.90 7.16
N ARG A 560 -14.68 -15.58 8.32
CA ARG A 560 -15.97 -16.14 8.78
C ARG A 560 -17.17 -15.55 8.05
N ARG A 561 -17.03 -14.30 7.58
CA ARG A 561 -18.03 -13.57 6.82
C ARG A 561 -17.39 -13.06 5.56
N CYS A 562 -18.00 -13.39 4.43
CA CYS A 562 -17.53 -12.98 3.11
C CYS A 562 -18.68 -12.34 2.37
N ALA A 563 -18.38 -11.28 1.64
CA ALA A 563 -19.26 -10.74 0.62
C ALA A 563 -18.54 -10.72 -0.73
N LEU A 564 -19.30 -10.95 -1.80
CA LEU A 564 -18.81 -10.85 -3.17
C LEU A 564 -19.47 -9.65 -3.85
N VAL A 565 -18.65 -8.78 -4.46
CA VAL A 565 -19.11 -7.65 -5.25
C VAL A 565 -18.72 -7.89 -6.72
N PRO A 566 -19.70 -7.99 -7.64
CA PRO A 566 -19.43 -8.26 -9.05
C PRO A 566 -18.79 -7.05 -9.73
N LEU A 567 -17.98 -7.33 -10.74
CA LEU A 567 -17.38 -6.30 -11.59
C LEU A 567 -18.47 -5.51 -12.32
N GLN A 568 -18.44 -4.20 -12.17
CA GLN A 568 -19.38 -3.30 -12.84
C GLN A 568 -18.87 -2.89 -14.22
N ALA A 569 -19.78 -2.87 -15.20
CA ALA A 569 -19.49 -2.37 -16.55
C ALA A 569 -19.08 -0.90 -16.52
N GLU A 570 -19.83 -0.08 -15.78
CA GLU A 570 -19.56 1.34 -15.56
C GLU A 570 -18.82 1.56 -14.24
N GLU A 571 -18.09 2.67 -14.12
CA GLU A 571 -17.50 3.03 -12.84
C GLU A 571 -18.60 3.37 -11.83
N PRO A 572 -18.52 2.84 -10.59
CA PRO A 572 -19.49 3.08 -9.54
C PRO A 572 -19.29 4.46 -8.91
N VAL A 573 -19.43 5.48 -9.75
CA VAL A 573 -19.43 6.90 -9.40
C VAL A 573 -20.89 7.35 -9.35
N GLY A 574 -21.23 8.11 -8.31
CA GLY A 574 -22.58 8.57 -8.05
C GLY A 574 -23.36 7.63 -7.13
N VAL A 575 -24.24 8.24 -6.31
CA VAL A 575 -25.09 7.56 -5.31
C VAL A 575 -25.83 6.35 -5.88
N GLU A 576 -26.44 6.47 -7.07
CA GLU A 576 -27.24 5.40 -7.67
C GLU A 576 -26.39 4.15 -7.97
N ARG A 577 -25.21 4.33 -8.57
CA ARG A 577 -24.32 3.22 -8.91
C ARG A 577 -23.64 2.63 -7.66
N LEU A 578 -23.34 3.45 -6.67
CA LEU A 578 -22.86 2.99 -5.36
C LEU A 578 -23.89 2.11 -4.65
N LEU A 579 -25.19 2.44 -4.76
CA LEU A 579 -26.25 1.58 -4.24
C LEU A 579 -26.34 0.24 -5.00
N GLN A 580 -26.19 0.26 -6.32
CA GLN A 580 -26.17 -0.97 -7.12
C GLN A 580 -25.05 -1.92 -6.68
N LEU A 581 -23.86 -1.42 -6.32
CA LEU A 581 -22.78 -2.26 -5.77
C LEU A 581 -23.20 -3.02 -4.51
N SER A 582 -24.05 -2.42 -3.67
CA SER A 582 -24.48 -3.05 -2.42
C SER A 582 -25.47 -4.20 -2.64
N THR A 583 -26.35 -4.06 -3.63
CA THR A 583 -27.48 -4.98 -3.84
C THR A 583 -27.18 -6.11 -4.81
N THR A 584 -26.20 -5.94 -5.70
CA THR A 584 -25.89 -6.90 -6.76
C THR A 584 -25.08 -8.06 -6.18
N GLY A 585 -25.75 -9.11 -5.71
CA GLY A 585 -25.13 -10.34 -5.25
C GLY A 585 -26.08 -11.54 -5.24
N LYS A 586 -27.09 -11.52 -6.11
CA LYS A 586 -27.98 -12.65 -6.39
C LYS A 586 -28.29 -12.74 -7.88
#